data_AF-A0A2V5LUU3-F1
#
_entry.id   AF-A0A2V5LUU3-F1
#
_cell.length_a   1.000
_cell.length_b   1.000
_cell.length_c   1.000
_cell.angle_alpha   90.00
_cell.angle_beta   90.00
_cell.angle_gamma   90.00
#
_symmetry.space_group_name_H-M   'P 1'
#
loop_
_entity.id
_entity.type
_entity.pdbx_description
1 polymer ?
#
loop_
_entity_poly.entity_id
_entity_poly.type
_entity_poly.pdbx_seq_one_letter_code
_entity_poly.pdbx_strand_id
1 'polypeptide(L)'
;MGINIYGHYGLPILAFPTSCGDEHEQEGQGMIRTLSPYLDQGRIRIFCINGVQSDSFNNKGAHPFHRSWLQAQYDDYVASEVFPFIDSQCQTHGLAITTYGASLGAYHAANTLFK
;
A
#
# COMPACT_ATOMS: atom_id res chain seq x y z
N MET A 1 0.27 9.57 -6.64
CA MET A 1 1.00 8.28 -6.75
C MET A 1 0.05 7.25 -7.34
N GLY A 2 0.55 6.23 -8.05
CA GLY A 2 -0.31 5.22 -8.69
C GLY A 2 -0.86 4.19 -7.70
N ILE A 3 -2.03 3.62 -8.01
CA ILE A 3 -2.66 2.52 -7.29
C ILE A 3 -3.19 1.47 -8.28
N ASN A 4 -2.75 0.23 -8.12
CA ASN A 4 -3.28 -0.91 -8.87
C ASN A 4 -4.29 -1.65 -8.01
N ILE A 5 -5.41 -2.05 -8.62
CA ILE A 5 -6.52 -2.70 -7.91
C ILE A 5 -6.79 -4.06 -8.54
N TYR A 6 -6.80 -5.09 -7.73
CA TYR A 6 -7.06 -6.47 -8.14
C TYR A 6 -8.22 -7.05 -7.35
N GLY A 7 -9.07 -7.83 -8.04
CA GLY A 7 -10.30 -8.37 -7.47
C GLY A 7 -11.45 -7.35 -7.49
N HIS A 8 -12.67 -7.86 -7.32
CA HIS A 8 -13.90 -7.07 -7.47
C HIS A 8 -14.71 -6.98 -6.18
N TYR A 9 -14.49 -7.88 -5.22
CA TYR A 9 -15.18 -7.92 -3.92
C TYR A 9 -14.33 -8.65 -2.88
N GLY A 10 -14.69 -8.51 -1.60
CA GLY A 10 -14.07 -9.22 -0.50
C GLY A 10 -13.29 -8.32 0.46
N LEU A 11 -12.49 -8.94 1.33
CA LEU A 11 -11.69 -8.24 2.34
C LEU A 11 -10.65 -7.34 1.65
N PRO A 12 -10.63 -6.02 1.91
CA PRO A 12 -9.65 -5.11 1.34
C PRO A 12 -8.27 -5.31 2.00
N ILE A 13 -7.26 -5.47 1.15
CA ILE A 13 -5.86 -5.60 1.52
C ILE A 13 -5.09 -4.46 0.86
N LEU A 14 -4.51 -3.56 1.66
CA LEU A 14 -3.56 -2.55 1.20
C LEU A 14 -2.15 -3.14 1.21
N ALA A 15 -1.55 -3.26 0.04
CA ALA A 15 -0.22 -3.81 -0.18
C ALA A 15 0.81 -2.70 -0.39
N PHE A 16 1.79 -2.62 0.52
CA PHE A 16 2.94 -1.75 0.42
C PHE A 16 4.10 -2.45 -0.31
N PRO A 17 4.82 -1.74 -1.21
CA PRO A 17 5.94 -2.30 -1.93
C PRO A 17 7.17 -2.45 -1.01
N THR A 18 8.12 -3.28 -1.42
CA THR A 18 9.44 -3.37 -0.79
C THR A 18 10.29 -2.15 -1.14
N SER A 19 11.54 -2.13 -0.66
CA SER A 19 12.46 -1.05 -1.05
C SER A 19 12.72 -1.09 -2.55
N CYS A 20 12.60 0.07 -3.22
CA CYS A 20 12.72 0.22 -4.67
C CYS A 20 11.61 -0.48 -5.49
N GLY A 21 10.57 -1.00 -4.84
CA GLY A 21 9.36 -1.46 -5.51
C GLY A 21 8.37 -0.33 -5.77
N ASP A 22 7.28 -0.68 -6.46
CA ASP A 22 6.20 0.21 -6.86
C ASP A 22 4.85 -0.54 -6.82
N GLU A 23 3.79 0.10 -7.32
CA GLU A 23 2.45 -0.49 -7.39
C GLU A 23 2.34 -1.75 -8.26
N HIS A 24 3.34 -2.04 -9.11
CA HIS A 24 3.38 -3.21 -9.99
C HIS A 24 4.14 -4.39 -9.38
N GLU A 25 4.87 -4.19 -8.28
CA GLU A 25 5.74 -5.21 -7.68
C GLU A 25 4.99 -6.52 -7.40
N GLN A 26 3.78 -6.45 -6.84
CA GLN A 26 3.00 -7.65 -6.48
C GLN A 26 2.58 -8.47 -7.72
N GLU A 27 2.28 -7.80 -8.83
CA GLU A 27 1.99 -8.47 -10.09
C GLU A 27 3.25 -9.06 -10.68
N GLY A 28 4.33 -8.28 -10.77
CA GLY A 28 5.62 -8.68 -11.32
C GLY A 28 6.26 -9.85 -10.56
N GLN A 29 6.04 -9.95 -9.25
CA GLN A 29 6.53 -11.05 -8.41
C GLN A 29 5.56 -12.25 -8.35
N GLY A 30 4.44 -12.21 -9.07
CA GLY A 30 3.49 -13.32 -9.17
C GLY A 30 2.56 -13.49 -7.97
N MET A 31 2.52 -12.54 -7.03
CA MET A 31 1.58 -12.57 -5.90
C MET A 31 0.13 -12.52 -6.38
N ILE A 32 -0.18 -11.62 -7.32
CA ILE A 32 -1.53 -11.49 -7.89
C ILE A 32 -1.96 -12.79 -8.58
N ARG A 33 -1.07 -13.38 -9.39
CA ARG A 33 -1.32 -14.68 -10.05
C ARG A 33 -1.57 -15.78 -9.03
N THR A 34 -0.78 -15.83 -7.96
CA THR A 34 -0.91 -16.86 -6.92
C THR A 34 -2.24 -16.74 -6.16
N LEU A 35 -2.71 -15.50 -5.97
CA LEU A 35 -3.94 -15.19 -5.25
C LEU A 35 -5.19 -15.12 -6.15
N SER A 36 -5.05 -15.34 -7.47
CA SER A 36 -6.16 -15.21 -8.42
C SER A 36 -7.41 -16.00 -8.03
N PRO A 37 -7.34 -17.25 -7.52
CA PRO A 37 -8.56 -17.97 -7.13
C PRO A 37 -9.36 -17.25 -6.04
N TYR A 38 -8.69 -16.52 -5.13
CA TYR A 38 -9.35 -15.76 -4.06
C TYR A 38 -9.89 -14.43 -4.56
N LEU A 39 -9.18 -13.78 -5.49
CA LEU A 39 -9.62 -12.55 -6.16
C LEU A 39 -10.86 -12.80 -7.02
N ASP A 40 -10.86 -13.91 -7.78
CA ASP A 40 -11.93 -14.32 -8.69
C ASP A 40 -13.18 -14.80 -7.93
N GLN A 41 -13.01 -15.36 -6.73
CA GLN A 41 -14.11 -15.74 -5.83
C GLN A 41 -14.66 -14.56 -5.02
N GLY A 42 -14.10 -13.36 -5.16
CA GLY A 42 -14.50 -12.19 -4.37
C GLY A 42 -14.23 -12.35 -2.87
N ARG A 43 -13.21 -13.13 -2.50
CA ARG A 43 -12.83 -13.34 -1.09
C ARG A 43 -11.92 -12.24 -0.57
N ILE A 44 -11.06 -11.73 -1.44
CA ILE A 44 -10.12 -10.64 -1.14
C ILE A 44 -10.10 -9.65 -2.30
N ARG A 45 -9.75 -8.41 -1.98
CA ARG A 45 -9.49 -7.34 -2.95
C ARG A 45 -8.18 -6.66 -2.57
N ILE A 46 -7.24 -6.57 -3.49
CA ILE A 46 -5.88 -6.09 -3.21
C ILE A 46 -5.67 -4.73 -3.87
N PHE A 47 -5.17 -3.78 -3.09
CA PHE A 47 -4.81 -2.43 -3.49
C PHE A 47 -3.29 -2.27 -3.34
N CYS A 48 -2.56 -2.22 -4.45
CA CYS A 48 -1.11 -2.02 -4.45
C CYS A 48 -0.81 -0.55 -4.69
N ILE A 49 -0.11 0.10 -3.76
CA ILE A 49 0.29 1.51 -3.90
C ILE A 49 1.77 1.64 -4.22
N ASN A 50 2.15 2.78 -4.80
CA ASN A 50 3.57 3.14 -4.92
C ASN A 50 4.14 3.58 -3.56
N GLY A 51 5.47 3.52 -3.40
CA GLY A 51 6.20 4.05 -2.24
C GLY A 51 6.89 5.38 -2.55
N VAL A 52 7.40 6.04 -1.50
CA VAL A 52 8.12 7.33 -1.63
C VAL A 52 9.63 7.20 -1.35
N GLN A 53 10.12 5.96 -1.27
CA GLN A 53 11.41 5.64 -0.65
C GLN A 53 12.61 6.30 -1.33
N SER A 54 12.59 6.41 -2.67
CA SER A 54 13.66 7.05 -3.46
C SER A 54 13.84 8.51 -3.10
N ASP A 55 12.75 9.19 -2.76
CA ASP A 55 12.72 10.63 -2.45
C ASP A 55 12.84 10.89 -0.94
N SER A 56 12.43 9.91 -0.10
CA SER A 56 12.49 9.99 1.36
C SER A 56 13.75 9.33 1.97
N PHE A 57 13.62 8.24 2.71
CA PHE A 57 14.70 7.66 3.51
C PHE A 57 15.90 7.19 2.69
N ASN A 58 15.71 6.83 1.41
CA ASN A 58 16.82 6.41 0.56
C ASN A 58 17.51 7.56 -0.18
N ASN A 59 16.96 8.78 -0.14
CA ASN A 59 17.58 9.93 -0.78
C ASN A 59 18.81 10.40 0.01
N LYS A 60 19.99 9.82 -0.28
CA LYS A 60 21.24 10.17 0.40
C LYS A 60 21.77 11.57 0.04
N GLY A 61 21.25 12.17 -1.04
CA GLY A 61 21.58 13.54 -1.43
C GLY A 61 20.74 14.61 -0.72
N ALA A 62 19.60 14.24 -0.15
CA ALA A 62 18.74 15.18 0.56
C ALA A 62 19.15 15.39 2.02
N HIS A 63 18.87 16.59 2.53
CA HIS A 63 19.02 16.91 3.94
C HIS A 63 18.19 15.94 4.82
N PRO A 64 18.69 15.44 5.96
CA PRO A 64 17.97 14.50 6.83
C PRO A 64 16.54 14.95 7.19
N PHE A 65 16.35 16.24 7.46
CA PHE A 65 15.03 16.81 7.73
C PHE A 65 14.05 16.63 6.56
N HIS A 66 14.50 16.87 5.32
CA HIS A 66 13.65 16.73 4.13
C HIS A 66 13.17 15.27 3.97
N ARG A 67 14.08 14.31 4.18
CA ARG A 67 13.79 12.87 4.08
C ARG A 67 12.69 12.45 5.07
N SER A 68 12.80 12.87 6.32
CA SER A 68 11.79 12.57 7.35
C SER A 68 10.49 13.34 7.12
N TRP A 69 10.56 14.60 6.66
CA TRP A 69 9.38 15.38 6.29
C TRP A 69 8.60 14.71 5.17
N LEU A 70 9.27 14.28 4.10
CA LEU A 70 8.64 13.62 2.96
C LEU A 70 8.00 12.29 3.37
N GLN A 71 8.65 11.54 4.27
CA GLN A 71 8.04 10.33 4.85
C GLN A 71 6.75 10.65 5.61
N ALA A 72 6.74 11.73 6.41
CA ALA A 72 5.53 12.14 7.13
C ALA A 72 4.41 12.57 6.17
N GLN A 73 4.74 13.21 5.04
CA GLN A 73 3.76 13.52 3.99
C GLN A 73 3.19 12.25 3.35
N TYR A 74 4.03 11.22 3.13
CA TYR A 74 3.54 9.94 2.62
C TYR A 74 2.64 9.22 3.61
N ASP A 75 2.96 9.26 4.91
CA ASP A 75 2.09 8.70 5.94
C ASP A 75 0.72 9.41 5.96
N ASP A 76 0.69 10.74 5.80
CA ASP A 76 -0.55 11.53 5.69
C ASP A 76 -1.32 11.21 4.39
N TYR A 77 -0.64 11.08 3.26
CA TYR A 77 -1.24 10.63 2.00
C TYR A 77 -1.94 9.26 2.17
N VAL A 78 -1.30 8.31 2.84
CA VAL A 78 -1.90 7.00 3.09
C VAL A 78 -3.16 7.13 3.95
N ALA A 79 -3.08 7.86 5.06
CA ALA A 79 -4.20 8.01 6.00
C ALA A 79 -5.36 8.85 5.44
N SER A 80 -5.04 9.95 4.76
CA SER A 80 -6.01 10.98 4.37
C SER A 80 -6.52 10.82 2.94
N GLU A 81 -5.84 10.05 2.08
CA GLU A 81 -6.26 9.83 0.69
C GLU A 81 -6.46 8.35 0.36
N VAL A 82 -5.49 7.48 0.65
CA VAL A 82 -5.55 6.05 0.26
C VAL A 82 -6.63 5.30 1.03
N PHE A 83 -6.67 5.46 2.36
CA PHE A 83 -7.69 4.79 3.19
C PHE A 83 -9.12 5.20 2.80
N PRO A 84 -9.45 6.50 2.69
CA PRO A 84 -10.76 6.94 2.22
C PRO A 84 -11.08 6.46 0.81
N PHE A 85 -10.08 6.40 -0.08
CA PHE A 85 -10.26 5.84 -1.41
C PHE A 85 -10.66 4.35 -1.34
N ILE A 86 -9.96 3.52 -0.58
CA ILE A 86 -10.28 2.09 -0.41
C ILE A 86 -11.68 1.91 0.18
N ASP A 87 -12.04 2.71 1.19
CA ASP A 87 -13.38 2.68 1.80
C ASP A 87 -14.46 3.00 0.76
N SER A 88 -14.25 4.06 -0.04
CA SER A 88 -15.16 4.42 -1.14
C SER A 88 -15.32 3.33 -2.21
N GLN A 89 -14.26 2.53 -2.43
CA GLN A 89 -14.28 1.42 -3.37
C GLN A 89 -15.01 0.18 -2.82
N CYS A 90 -15.01 -0.01 -1.49
CA CYS A 90 -15.63 -1.17 -0.85
C CYS A 90 -17.09 -0.91 -0.43
N GLN A 91 -17.46 0.36 -0.22
CA GLN A 91 -18.82 0.82 0.12
C GLN A 91 -19.46 0.05 1.29
N THR A 92 -18.64 -0.46 2.20
CA THR A 92 -19.07 -1.25 3.36
C THR A 92 -18.60 -0.52 4.61
N HIS A 93 -19.55 0.08 5.32
CA HIS A 93 -19.23 0.92 6.47
C HIS A 93 -18.51 0.12 7.57
N GLY A 94 -17.38 0.67 8.05
CA GLY A 94 -16.60 0.06 9.14
C GLY A 94 -15.84 -1.21 8.74
N LEU A 95 -15.67 -1.46 7.44
CA LEU A 95 -14.88 -2.59 6.96
C LEU A 95 -13.39 -2.39 7.30
N ALA A 96 -12.82 -3.32 8.06
CA ALA A 96 -11.41 -3.26 8.39
C ALA A 96 -10.55 -3.45 7.13
N ILE A 97 -9.57 -2.56 6.94
CA ILE A 97 -8.56 -2.66 5.87
C ILE A 97 -7.34 -3.38 6.43
N THR A 98 -6.98 -4.50 5.83
CA THR A 98 -5.78 -5.25 6.20
C THR A 98 -4.56 -4.61 5.53
N THR A 99 -3.50 -4.32 6.28
CA THR A 99 -2.23 -3.87 5.70
C THR A 99 -1.27 -5.05 5.50
N TYR A 100 -0.55 -5.03 4.40
CA TYR A 100 0.39 -6.07 4.00
C TYR A 100 1.66 -5.45 3.41
N GLY A 101 2.82 -6.04 3.69
CA GLY A 101 4.07 -5.67 3.04
C GLY A 101 5.24 -6.50 3.55
N ALA A 102 6.37 -6.42 2.83
CA ALA A 102 7.64 -7.04 3.20
C ALA A 102 8.77 -6.01 3.18
N SER A 103 9.86 -6.24 3.92
CA SER A 103 10.98 -5.28 4.03
C SER A 103 10.47 -3.89 4.47
N LEU A 104 10.76 -2.83 3.72
CA LEU A 104 10.22 -1.49 3.98
C LEU A 104 8.69 -1.44 3.89
N GLY A 105 8.08 -2.26 3.05
CA GLY A 105 6.63 -2.41 3.01
C GLY A 105 6.07 -2.96 4.32
N ALA A 106 6.80 -3.83 5.03
CA ALA A 106 6.41 -4.30 6.35
C ALA A 106 6.49 -3.17 7.40
N TYR A 107 7.49 -2.30 7.27
CA TYR A 107 7.57 -1.08 8.09
C TYR A 107 6.34 -0.20 7.87
N HIS A 108 5.96 0.09 6.62
CA HIS A 108 4.76 0.89 6.34
C HIS A 108 3.48 0.20 6.82
N ALA A 109 3.32 -1.09 6.55
CA ALA A 109 2.15 -1.86 6.99
C ALA A 109 1.95 -1.81 8.51
N ALA A 110 3.03 -1.98 9.29
CA ALA A 110 2.98 -1.89 10.74
C ALA A 110 2.79 -0.44 11.22
N ASN A 111 3.47 0.53 10.63
CA ASN A 111 3.39 1.93 11.02
C ASN A 111 1.97 2.49 10.85
N THR A 112 1.28 2.13 9.76
CA THR A 112 -0.11 2.53 9.52
C THR A 112 -1.10 1.85 10.47
N LEU A 113 -0.75 0.70 11.07
CA LEU A 113 -1.58 0.06 12.10
C LEU A 113 -1.47 0.75 13.47
N PHE A 114 -0.30 1.31 13.80
CA PHE A 114 -0.03 1.87 15.13
C PHE A 114 -0.23 3.38 15.24
N LYS A 115 -0.25 4.09 14.11
CA LYS A 115 -0.49 5.53 14.04
C LYS A 115 -1.99 5.81 13.90
#